data_AF-A0A3M2C286-F1
#
_entry.id   AF-A0A3M2C286-F1
#
_cell.length_a   1.000
_cell.length_b   1.000
_cell.length_c   1.000
_cell.angle_alpha   90.00
_cell.angle_beta   90.00
_cell.angle_gamma   90.00
#
_symmetry.space_group_name_H-M   'P 1'
#
loop_
_entity.id
_entity.type
_entity.pdbx_description
1 polymer ?
#
loop_
_entity_poly.entity_id
_entity_poly.type
_entity_poly.pdbx_seq_one_letter_code
_entity_poly.pdbx_strand_id
1 'polypeptide(L)'
;MNCRQVARMLASDDLAAAGWRTRLAVRLHLALCRHCRRYAAQLAAIGEAARNLFGRDPGAPHDLERAILDRCLEDRRTDASE
;
A
#
# COMPACT_ATOMS: atom_id res chain seq x y z
N MET A 1 23.67 -8.18 6.39
CA MET A 1 22.20 -8.09 6.50
C MET A 1 21.67 -9.41 7.04
N ASN A 2 20.89 -9.37 8.12
CA ASN A 2 20.24 -10.57 8.69
C ASN A 2 18.84 -10.75 8.07
N CYS A 3 18.40 -11.99 7.87
CA CYS A 3 17.05 -12.38 7.47
C CYS A 3 15.95 -11.63 8.26
N ARG A 4 16.10 -11.46 9.58
CA ARG A 4 15.11 -10.74 10.42
C ARG A 4 14.97 -9.26 10.05
N GLN A 5 16.09 -8.63 9.69
CA GLN A 5 16.10 -7.23 9.26
C GLN A 5 15.42 -7.09 7.89
N VAL A 6 15.73 -8.00 6.95
CA VAL A 6 15.11 -8.02 5.62
C VAL A 6 13.61 -8.32 5.71
N ALA A 7 13.19 -9.25 6.55
CA ALA A 7 11.77 -9.55 6.77
C ALA A 7 11.00 -8.33 7.31
N ARG A 8 11.59 -7.59 8.26
CA ARG A 8 10.99 -6.34 8.75
C ARG A 8 10.90 -5.27 7.66
N MET A 9 11.97 -5.07 6.91
CA MET A 9 11.96 -4.11 5.80
C MET A 9 11.00 -4.50 4.67
N LEU A 10 10.72 -5.80 4.48
CA LEU A 10 9.74 -6.27 3.49
C LEU A 10 8.30 -6.06 3.95
N ALA A 11 8.04 -6.14 5.26
CA ALA A 11 6.71 -5.92 5.84
C ALA A 11 6.38 -4.43 6.03
N SER A 12 7.39 -3.59 6.19
CA SER A 12 7.26 -2.14 6.28
C SER A 12 7.45 -1.44 4.92
N ASP A 13 6.88 -0.26 4.74
CA ASP A 13 7.19 0.62 3.59
C ASP A 13 8.58 1.28 3.66
N ASP A 14 9.39 0.92 4.67
CA ASP A 14 10.77 1.38 4.84
C ASP A 14 11.64 1.10 3.60
N LEU A 15 11.34 0.04 2.84
CA LEU A 15 12.06 -0.26 1.60
C LEU A 15 11.84 0.80 0.51
N ALA A 16 10.66 1.43 0.50
CA ALA A 16 10.32 2.48 -0.45
C ALA A 16 11.05 3.80 -0.10
N ALA A 17 11.10 4.13 1.20
CA ALA A 17 11.80 5.30 1.74
C ALA A 17 13.33 5.13 1.81
N ALA A 18 13.83 3.89 1.79
CA ALA A 18 15.26 3.63 1.89
C ALA A 18 16.02 3.99 0.59
N GLY A 19 17.24 4.50 0.77
CA GLY A 19 18.16 4.83 -0.32
C GLY A 19 18.51 3.62 -1.20
N TRP A 20 18.97 3.91 -2.43
CA TRP A 20 19.25 2.93 -3.48
C TRP A 20 20.18 1.78 -3.04
N ARG A 21 21.18 2.07 -2.18
CA ARG A 21 22.11 1.08 -1.64
C ARG A 21 21.41 0.00 -0.81
N THR A 22 20.44 0.39 0.00
CA THR A 22 19.67 -0.53 0.84
C THR A 22 18.78 -1.42 -0.03
N ARG A 23 18.16 -0.84 -1.07
CA ARG A 23 17.40 -1.61 -2.08
C ARG A 23 18.26 -2.68 -2.75
N LEU A 24 19.50 -2.33 -3.12
CA LEU A 24 20.42 -3.28 -3.74
C LEU A 24 20.85 -4.39 -2.76
N ALA A 25 21.16 -4.04 -1.52
CA ALA A 25 21.54 -5.00 -0.48
C ALA A 25 20.41 -6.00 -0.19
N VAL A 26 19.16 -5.53 -0.13
CA VAL A 26 18.00 -6.41 0.03
C VAL A 26 17.82 -7.31 -1.19
N ARG A 27 17.92 -6.77 -2.42
CA ARG A 27 17.85 -7.59 -3.65
C ARG A 27 18.91 -8.70 -3.68
N LEU A 28 20.15 -8.37 -3.33
CA LEU A 28 21.24 -9.35 -3.22
C LEU A 28 20.89 -10.43 -2.18
N HIS A 29 20.37 -10.03 -1.02
CA HIS A 29 20.00 -10.99 0.01
C HIS A 29 18.86 -11.92 -0.42
N LEU A 30 17.84 -11.45 -1.14
CA LEU A 30 16.79 -12.31 -1.69
C LEU A 30 17.31 -13.28 -2.76
N ALA A 31 18.35 -12.90 -3.51
CA ALA A 31 18.99 -13.77 -4.49
C ALA A 31 19.72 -14.94 -3.79
N LEU A 32 20.42 -14.66 -2.68
CA LEU A 32 21.17 -15.67 -1.92
C LEU A 32 20.29 -16.50 -0.98
N CYS A 33 19.30 -15.89 -0.32
CA CYS A 33 18.51 -16.53 0.73
C CYS A 33 17.14 -17.01 0.21
N ARG A 34 16.99 -18.33 0.11
CA ARG A 34 15.75 -18.97 -0.35
C ARG A 34 14.54 -18.69 0.56
N HIS A 35 14.76 -18.60 1.87
CA HIS A 35 13.71 -18.34 2.85
C HIS A 35 13.14 -16.93 2.71
N CYS A 36 14.00 -15.92 2.62
CA CYS A 36 13.57 -14.54 2.42
C CYS A 36 12.86 -14.35 1.08
N ARG A 37 13.30 -15.04 0.02
CA ARG A 37 12.60 -15.05 -1.27
C ARG A 37 11.19 -15.62 -1.17
N ARG A 38 11.02 -16.76 -0.49
CA ARG A 38 9.70 -17.37 -0.26
C ARG A 38 8.81 -16.49 0.61
N TYR A 39 9.38 -15.82 1.61
CA TYR A 39 8.64 -14.89 2.45
C TYR A 39 8.13 -13.67 1.66
N ALA A 40 8.99 -13.08 0.82
CA ALA A 40 8.60 -11.98 -0.06
C ALA A 40 7.47 -12.37 -1.04
N ALA A 41 7.53 -13.58 -1.60
CA ALA A 41 6.47 -14.09 -2.47
C ALA A 41 5.13 -14.28 -1.71
N GLN A 42 5.16 -14.75 -0.46
CA GLN A 42 3.96 -14.84 0.38
C GLN A 42 3.37 -13.47 0.68
N LEU A 43 4.20 -12.48 1.03
CA LEU A 43 3.72 -11.10 1.24
C LEU A 43 3.09 -10.52 -0.01
N ALA A 44 3.71 -10.74 -1.18
CA ALA A 44 3.15 -10.29 -2.46
C ALA A 44 1.79 -10.94 -2.74
N ALA A 45 1.65 -12.25 -2.51
CA ALA A 45 0.39 -12.97 -2.68
C ALA A 45 -0.69 -12.48 -1.71
N ILE A 46 -0.36 -12.23 -0.45
CA ILE A 46 -1.31 -11.66 0.54
C ILE A 46 -1.72 -10.25 0.10
N GLY A 47 -0.77 -9.41 -0.31
CA GLY A 47 -1.06 -8.05 -0.76
C GLY A 47 -1.88 -8.01 -2.05
N GLU A 48 -1.68 -8.96 -2.95
CA GLU A 48 -2.48 -9.11 -4.17
C GLU A 48 -3.88 -9.65 -3.87
N ALA A 49 -4.00 -10.66 -3.03
CA ALA A 49 -5.29 -11.17 -2.56
C ALA A 49 -6.08 -10.08 -1.82
N ALA A 50 -5.43 -9.29 -0.96
CA ALA A 50 -6.05 -8.15 -0.31
C ALA A 50 -6.53 -7.11 -1.32
N ARG A 51 -5.69 -6.70 -2.28
CA ARG A 51 -6.09 -5.76 -3.35
C ARG A 51 -7.21 -6.31 -4.22
N ASN A 52 -7.30 -7.62 -4.41
CA ASN A 52 -8.37 -8.25 -5.16
C ASN A 52 -9.68 -8.33 -4.35
N LEU A 53 -9.59 -8.70 -3.07
CA LEU A 53 -10.73 -8.83 -2.16
C LEU A 53 -11.36 -7.48 -1.80
N PHE A 54 -10.52 -6.50 -1.48
CA PHE A 54 -10.97 -5.14 -1.14
C PHE A 54 -11.21 -4.28 -2.37
N GLY A 55 -11.02 -4.84 -3.57
CA GLY A 55 -11.03 -4.10 -4.81
C GLY A 55 -9.82 -3.16 -4.88
N ARG A 56 -9.28 -3.00 -6.08
CA ARG A 56 -8.62 -1.75 -6.42
C ARG A 56 -9.71 -0.71 -6.26
N ASP A 57 -9.68 0.09 -5.18
CA ASP A 57 -10.64 1.16 -4.96
C ASP A 57 -10.80 1.93 -6.29
N PRO A 58 -11.94 1.79 -6.98
CA PRO A 58 -12.16 2.44 -8.26
C PRO A 58 -12.81 3.80 -8.04
N GLY A 59 -12.47 4.49 -6.95
CA GLY A 59 -12.62 5.91 -6.81
C GLY A 59 -11.26 6.49 -6.45
N ALA A 60 -10.71 7.36 -7.29
CA ALA A 60 -9.63 8.20 -6.84
C ALA A 60 -10.08 8.90 -5.53
N PRO A 61 -9.16 9.32 -4.63
CA PRO A 61 -9.52 10.21 -3.52
C PRO A 61 -10.48 11.33 -3.94
N HIS A 62 -10.35 11.78 -5.20
CA HIS A 62 -11.24 12.73 -5.87
C HIS A 62 -12.70 12.33 -6.07
N ASP A 63 -13.02 11.05 -6.26
CA ASP A 63 -14.41 10.61 -6.45
C ASP A 63 -15.16 10.57 -5.11
N LEU A 64 -14.48 10.12 -4.05
CA LEU A 64 -14.99 10.21 -2.67
C LEU A 64 -15.06 11.67 -2.21
N GLU A 65 -14.02 12.46 -2.50
CA GLU A 65 -14.00 13.90 -2.21
C GLU A 65 -15.15 14.64 -2.93
N ARG A 66 -15.39 14.34 -4.21
CA ARG A 66 -16.55 14.88 -4.95
C ARG A 66 -17.87 14.49 -4.32
N ALA A 67 -18.05 13.22 -3.96
CA ALA A 67 -19.30 12.77 -3.35
C ALA A 67 -19.58 13.46 -2.00
N ILE A 68 -18.53 13.70 -1.19
CA ILE A 68 -18.64 14.44 0.07
C ILE A 68 -18.99 15.91 -0.19
N LEU A 69 -18.31 16.56 -1.14
CA LEU A 69 -18.57 17.96 -1.48
C LEU A 69 -19.99 18.17 -2.03
N ASP A 70 -20.45 17.27 -2.90
CA ASP A 70 -21.78 17.36 -3.51
C ASP A 70 -22.87 17.23 -2.43
N ARG A 71 -22.71 16.27 -1.50
CA ARG A 71 -23.62 16.12 -0.36
C ARG A 71 -23.68 17.39 0.52
N CYS A 72 -22.54 17.99 0.84
CA CYS A 72 -22.52 19.22 1.63
C CYS A 72 -23.12 20.44 0.88
N LEU A 73 -23.12 20.43 -0.45
CA LEU A 73 -23.75 21.48 -1.27
C LEU A 73 -25.26 21.27 -1.42
N GLU A 74 -25.74 20.04 -1.32
CA GLU A 74 -27.17 19.72 -1.25
C GLU A 74 -27.76 20.19 0.08
N ASP A 75 -27.14 19.83 1.21
CA ASP A 75 -27.62 20.18 2.56
C ASP A 75 -27.72 21.71 2.75
N ARG A 76 -26.73 22.47 2.28
CA ARG A 76 -26.79 23.94 2.32
C ARG A 76 -27.88 24.55 1.44
N ARG A 77 -28.31 23.87 0.37
CA ARG A 77 -29.38 24.36 -0.49
C ARG A 77 -30.75 24.17 0.16
N THR A 78 -30.92 23.09 0.91
CA THR A 78 -32.11 22.85 1.73
C THR A 78 -32.20 23.84 2.89
N ASP A 79 -31.09 24.15 3.57
CA ASP A 79 -31.06 25.14 4.67
C ASP A 79 -31.36 26.59 4.23
N ALA A 80 -31.13 26.93 2.95
CA ALA A 80 -31.38 28.27 2.41
C ALA A 80 -32.83 28.48 1.91
N SER A 81 -33.66 27.42 1.94
CA SER A 81 -35.02 27.42 1.41
C SER A 81 -36.10 27.31 2.50
N GLU A 82 -35.70 27.19 3.77
CA GLU A 82 -36.52 27.35 5.00
C GLU A 82 -36.34 28.75 5.59
#